data_AF-A0A6I2R6G0-F1
#
_entry.id   AF-A0A6I2R6G0-F1
#
_cell.length_a   1.000
_cell.length_b   1.000
_cell.length_c   1.000
_cell.angle_alpha   90.00
_cell.angle_beta   90.00
_cell.angle_gamma   90.00
#
_symmetry.space_group_name_H-M   'P 1'
#
loop_
_entity.id
_entity.type
_entity.pdbx_description
1 polymer ?
#
loop_
_entity_poly.entity_id
_entity_poly.type
_entity_poly.pdbx_seq_one_letter_code
_entity_poly.pdbx_strand_id
1 'polypeptide(L)' 'MANTTNPRRNAEGYSDPTAYEALKNIEREEDERFHRLLHTLFYLCELADFEIEGRIILVDKRNGRVWR' A
#
# COMPACT_ATOMS: atom_id res chain seq x y z
N MET A 1 20.72 -17.40 -13.39
CA MET A 1 19.50 -18.21 -13.61
C MET A 1 18.35 -17.49 -12.92
N ALA A 2 17.45 -16.88 -13.70
CA ALA A 2 16.35 -16.11 -13.13
C ALA A 2 15.30 -17.09 -12.58
N ASN A 3 15.11 -17.10 -11.26
CA ASN A 3 14.14 -17.95 -10.61
C ASN A 3 12.74 -17.38 -10.88
N THR A 4 12.08 -17.90 -11.91
CA THR A 4 10.70 -17.57 -12.30
C THR A 4 9.74 -18.38 -11.42
N THR A 5 9.67 -18.03 -10.14
CA THR A 5 8.64 -18.57 -9.25
C THR A 5 7.35 -17.82 -9.55
N ASN A 6 6.48 -18.39 -10.38
CA ASN A 6 5.15 -17.85 -10.60
C ASN A 6 4.45 -17.73 -9.23
N PRO A 7 4.11 -16.51 -8.76
CA PRO A 7 3.60 -16.31 -7.41
C PRO A 7 2.22 -16.95 -7.18
N ARG A 8 1.57 -17.43 -8.25
CA ARG A 8 0.33 -18.22 -8.20
C ARG A 8 0.57 -19.72 -8.08
N ARG A 9 1.80 -20.18 -7.84
CA ARG A 9 2.13 -21.58 -7.66
C ARG A 9 2.76 -21.80 -6.28
N ASN A 10 2.36 -22.87 -5.59
CA ASN A 10 2.95 -23.25 -4.32
C ASN A 10 4.35 -23.90 -4.52
N ALA A 11 5.00 -24.29 -3.42
CA ALA A 11 6.34 -24.90 -3.45
C ALA A 11 6.38 -26.24 -4.22
N GLU A 12 5.24 -26.91 -4.38
CA GLU A 12 5.09 -28.16 -5.15
C GLU A 12 4.78 -27.91 -6.63
N GLY A 13 4.61 -26.65 -7.03
CA GLY A 13 4.30 -26.25 -8.41
C GLY A 13 2.83 -26.38 -8.78
N TYR A 14 1.91 -26.64 -7.85
CA TYR A 14 0.47 -26.56 -8.13
C TYR A 14 0.01 -25.10 -8.13
N SER A 15 -1.01 -24.80 -8.95
CA SER A 15 -1.67 -23.50 -8.90
C SER A 15 -2.30 -23.31 -7.54
N ASP A 16 -1.82 -22.35 -6.76
CA ASP A 16 -2.33 -21.99 -5.46
C ASP A 16 -2.52 -20.47 -5.42
N PRO A 17 -3.73 -19.97 -5.65
CA PRO A 17 -4.00 -18.54 -5.60
C PRO A 17 -4.03 -18.01 -4.16
N THR A 18 -4.08 -18.86 -3.13
CA THR A 18 -4.32 -18.44 -1.74
C THR A 18 -3.22 -17.50 -1.24
N ALA A 19 -1.95 -17.90 -1.40
CA ALA A 19 -0.82 -17.08 -0.97
C ALA A 19 -0.74 -15.77 -1.76
N TYR A 20 -1.00 -15.83 -3.07
CA TYR A 20 -1.02 -14.66 -3.95
C TYR A 20 -2.14 -13.68 -3.58
N GLU A 21 -3.36 -14.18 -3.34
CA GLU A 21 -4.50 -13.35 -2.97
C GLU A 21 -4.35 -12.75 -1.58
N ALA A 22 -3.79 -13.49 -0.62
CA ALA A 22 -3.50 -12.97 0.71
C ALA A 22 -2.52 -11.79 0.66
N LEU A 23 -1.40 -11.94 -0.07
CA LEU A 23 -0.43 -10.86 -0.26
C LEU A 23 -1.05 -9.66 -0.97
N LYS A 24 -1.79 -9.89 -2.06
CA LYS A 24 -2.48 -8.83 -2.79
C LYS A 24 -3.50 -8.08 -1.93
N ASN A 25 -4.21 -8.78 -1.05
CA ASN A 25 -5.16 -8.16 -0.13
C ASN A 25 -4.48 -7.28 0.90
N ILE A 26 -3.34 -7.72 1.44
CA ILE A 26 -2.51 -6.92 2.36
C ILE A 26 -2.01 -5.66 1.66
N GLU A 27 -1.47 -5.79 0.45
CA GLU A 27 -1.02 -4.64 -0.36
C GLU A 27 -2.15 -3.64 -0.59
N ARG A 28 -3.34 -4.13 -0.96
CA ARG A 28 -4.53 -3.28 -1.15
C ARG A 28 -4.94 -2.57 0.14
N GLU A 29 -4.97 -3.27 1.28
CA GLU A 29 -5.30 -2.65 2.57
C GLU A 29 -4.31 -1.56 2.99
N GLU A 30 -3.01 -1.78 2.74
CA GLU A 30 -1.98 -0.77 2.99
C GLU A 30 -2.20 0.47 2.13
N ASP A 31 -2.46 0.29 0.84
CA ASP A 31 -2.74 1.37 -0.10
C ASP A 31 -4.03 2.12 0.29
N GLU A 32 -5.12 1.42 0.61
CA GLU A 32 -6.38 2.03 1.05
C GLU A 32 -6.24 2.82 2.36
N ARG A 33 -5.41 2.34 3.30
CA ARG A 33 -5.11 3.07 4.55
C ARG A 33 -4.37 4.37 4.26
N PHE A 34 -3.37 4.33 3.38
CA PHE A 34 -2.62 5.51 2.97
C PHE A 34 -3.51 6.56 2.31
N HIS A 35 -4.31 6.16 1.31
CA HIS A 35 -5.19 7.09 0.58
C HIS A 35 -6.24 7.72 1.51
N ARG A 36 -6.84 6.94 2.42
CA ARG A 36 -7.78 7.50 3.42
C ARG A 36 -7.14 8.57 4.30
N LEU A 37 -5.91 8.36 4.77
CA LEU A 37 -5.18 9.35 5.56
C LEU A 37 -4.90 10.62 4.74
N LEU A 38 -4.39 10.46 3.52
CA LEU A 38 -4.06 11.58 2.64
C LEU A 38 -5.28 12.45 2.33
N HIS A 39 -6.41 11.82 1.99
CA HIS A 39 -7.67 12.52 1.75
C HIS A 39 -8.17 13.25 3.01
N THR A 40 -8.00 12.65 4.18
CA THR A 40 -8.37 13.29 5.45
C THR A 40 -7.51 14.52 5.72
N LEU A 41 -6.21 14.47 5.44
CA LEU A 41 -5.33 15.64 5.57
C LEU A 41 -5.77 16.78 4.65
N PHE A 42 -6.03 16.48 3.38
CA PHE A 42 -6.54 17.49 2.44
C PHE A 42 -7.88 18.09 2.88
N TYR A 43 -8.80 17.24 3.32
CA TYR A 43 -10.09 17.68 3.85
C TYR A 43 -9.93 18.62 5.06
N LEU A 44 -9.03 18.32 5.99
CA LEU A 44 -8.77 19.18 7.15
C LEU A 44 -8.17 20.53 6.75
N CYS A 45 -7.28 20.56 5.75
CA CYS A 45 -6.74 21.80 5.22
C CYS A 45 -7.85 22.64 4.58
N GLU A 46 -8.68 22.04 3.72
CA GLU A 46 -9.80 22.72 3.06
C GLU A 46 -10.79 23.31 4.07
N LEU A 47 -11.15 22.55 5.12
CA LEU A 47 -12.03 23.04 6.19
C LEU A 47 -11.50 24.25 6.96
N ALA A 48 -10.18 24.43 6.99
CA ALA A 48 -9.52 25.48 7.74
C ALA A 48 -9.06 26.65 6.84
N ASP A 49 -9.47 26.67 5.57
CA ASP A 49 -9.02 27.63 4.55
C ASP A 49 -7.48 27.63 4.36
N PHE A 50 -6.86 26.45 4.52
CA PHE A 50 -5.44 26.21 4.23
C PHE A 50 -5.28 25.26 3.04
N GLU A 51 -4.14 25.35 2.38
CA GLU A 51 -3.71 24.38 1.39
C GLU A 51 -2.31 23.86 1.74
N ILE A 52 -1.97 22.68 1.23
CA ILE A 52 -0.65 22.11 1.39
C ILE A 52 0.21 22.58 0.22
N GLU A 53 1.17 23.46 0.51
CA GLU A 53 2.18 23.86 -0.46
C GLU A 53 3.32 22.82 -0.48
N GLY A 54 3.49 22.13 -1.60
CA GLY A 54 4.57 21.16 -1.82
C GLY A 54 4.17 19.69 -1.58
N ARG A 55 5.19 18.84 -1.39
CA ARG A 55 5.04 17.37 -1.35
C ARG A 55 4.94 16.86 0.10
N ILE A 56 3.91 16.08 0.39
CA ILE A 56 3.71 15.43 1.69
C ILE A 56 4.49 14.13 1.72
N ILE A 57 5.40 13.97 2.68
CA ILE A 57 6.11 12.71 2.92
C ILE A 57 5.51 12.04 4.15
N LEU A 58 4.95 10.85 3.99
CA LEU A 58 4.37 10.06 5.09
C LEU A 58 5.20 8.81 5.34
N VAL A 59 5.48 8.54 6.61
CA VAL A 59 6.15 7.32 7.04
C VAL A 59 5.17 6.43 7.76
N ASP A 60 4.97 5.22 7.24
CA ASP A 60 4.17 4.21 7.93
C ASP A 60 4.98 3.62 9.08
N LYS A 61 4.53 3.89 10.31
CA LYS A 61 5.20 3.42 11.53
C LYS A 61 5.13 1.89 11.70
N ARG A 62 4.24 1.19 11.00
CA ARG A 62 4.05 -0.27 11.14
C ARG A 62 5.12 -1.06 10.39
N ASN A 63 5.44 -0.64 9.18
CA ASN A 63 6.33 -1.36 8.27
C ASN A 63 7.56 -0.53 7.82
N GLY A 64 7.64 0.74 8.24
CA GLY A 64 8.74 1.66 7.87
C GLY A 64 8.66 2.20 6.44
N ARG A 65 7.59 1.90 5.69
CA ARG A 65 7.42 2.35 4.30
C ARG A 65 7.34 3.86 4.25
N VAL A 66 8.16 4.47 3.40
CA VAL A 66 8.14 5.91 3.15
C VAL A 66 7.37 6.17 1.86
N TRP A 67 6.24 6.85 2.01
CA TRP A 67 5.44 7.39 0.94
C TRP A 67 5.94 8.79 0.65
N ARG A 68 6.55 8.96 -0.52
CA ARG A 68 6.99 10.25 -1.01
C ARG A 68 5.93 10.71 -1.98
#